data_AF-A0AAU7TZI9-F1
#
_entry.id   AF-A0AAU7TZI9-F1
#
_cell.length_a   1.000
_cell.length_b   1.000
_cell.length_c   1.000
_cell.angle_alpha   90.00
_cell.angle_beta   90.00
_cell.angle_gamma   90.00
#
_symmetry.space_group_name_H-M   'P 1'
#
loop_
_entity.id
_entity.type
_entity.pdbx_description
1 polymer ?
#
loop_
_entity_poly.entity_id
_entity_poly.type
_entity_poly.pdbx_seq_one_letter_code
_entity_poly.pdbx_strand_id
1 'polypeptide(L)'
;MLKKTLLAVAAAGLLSASLTASAADYKFDKEGQHAFVQFRIQHLGYSWLYGTFKDFDGSFTFDEANPAADKVNVTINTNSLDTNHAERDKHLRSADFLNTGKFPQATFASTAVKKEGKDYKITGDLTLNGVTKPVTLDAKLIGEGKDPWGGYRAGFEASGEIVLKEFNISKDLGPASQKAELIISVEGVRK
;
A
#
# COMPACT_ATOMS: atom_id res chain seq x y z
N MET A 1 9.11 67.07 42.07
CA MET A 1 9.42 65.71 42.55
C MET A 1 8.62 64.73 41.70
N LEU A 2 9.25 64.15 40.67
CA LEU A 2 8.58 63.30 39.69
C LEU A 2 9.42 62.04 39.53
N LYS A 3 8.80 60.86 39.69
CA LYS A 3 8.95 59.70 38.79
C LYS A 3 8.01 58.58 39.26
N LYS A 4 6.92 58.41 38.50
CA LYS A 4 6.05 57.24 38.53
C LYS A 4 6.78 56.11 37.78
N THR A 5 7.06 55.01 38.45
CA THR A 5 7.54 53.78 37.82
C THR A 5 6.37 52.82 37.64
N LEU A 6 5.91 52.71 36.39
CA LEU A 6 5.01 51.66 35.92
C LEU A 6 5.87 50.44 35.56
N LEU A 7 5.73 49.34 36.29
CA LEU A 7 6.24 48.04 35.88
C LEU A 7 5.22 47.40 34.92
N ALA A 8 5.52 47.45 33.62
CA ALA A 8 4.85 46.61 32.62
C ALA A 8 5.63 45.29 32.53
N VAL A 9 5.08 44.22 33.10
CA VAL A 9 5.56 42.86 32.83
C VAL A 9 4.91 42.41 31.53
N ALA A 10 5.68 42.46 30.45
CA ALA A 10 5.29 41.89 29.16
C ALA A 10 5.40 40.36 29.26
N ALA A 11 4.26 39.67 29.25
CA ALA A 11 4.21 38.23 29.05
C ALA A 11 4.52 37.94 27.57
N ALA A 12 5.78 37.60 27.27
CA ALA A 12 6.16 37.08 25.96
C ALA A 12 5.63 35.65 25.83
N GLY A 13 4.45 35.49 25.24
CA GLY A 13 3.94 34.17 24.85
C GLY A 13 4.82 33.59 23.75
N LEU A 14 5.56 32.54 24.07
CA LEU A 14 6.19 31.66 23.09
C LEU A 14 5.08 30.92 22.33
N LEU A 15 4.69 31.46 21.17
CA LEU A 15 3.91 30.72 20.19
C LEU A 15 4.81 29.62 19.62
N SER A 16 4.75 28.44 20.22
CA SER A 16 5.22 27.20 19.59
C SER A 16 4.31 26.94 18.38
N ALA A 17 4.70 27.45 17.20
CA ALA A 17 4.07 27.05 15.95
C ALA A 17 4.43 25.57 15.73
N SER A 18 3.52 24.68 16.11
CA SER A 18 3.56 23.29 15.66
C SER A 18 3.54 23.32 14.13
N LEU A 19 4.67 23.00 13.51
CA LEU A 19 4.72 22.65 12.10
C LEU A 19 3.88 21.38 11.96
N THR A 20 2.59 21.54 11.72
CA THR A 20 1.77 20.45 11.22
C THR A 20 2.40 20.04 9.89
N ALA A 21 3.03 18.86 9.86
CA ALA A 21 3.46 18.28 8.60
C ALA A 21 2.23 18.24 7.69
N SER A 22 2.30 18.96 6.57
CA SER A 22 1.25 18.90 5.55
C SER A 22 1.31 17.54 4.88
N ALA A 23 0.14 16.96 4.61
CA ALA A 23 -0.02 15.88 3.64
C ALA A 23 0.89 16.09 2.44
N ALA A 24 1.64 15.05 2.08
CA ALA A 24 2.49 15.07 0.91
C ALA A 24 2.26 13.86 0.02
N ASP A 25 2.47 14.09 -1.26
CA ASP A 25 2.32 13.08 -2.29
C ASP A 25 3.65 12.39 -2.54
N TYR A 26 3.59 11.08 -2.65
CA TYR A 26 4.70 10.18 -2.89
C TYR A 26 4.44 9.36 -4.14
N LYS A 27 5.48 9.17 -4.94
CA LYS A 27 5.51 8.24 -6.07
C LYS A 27 6.22 6.96 -5.64
N PHE A 28 5.66 5.79 -5.92
CA PHE A 28 6.40 4.54 -5.68
C PHE A 28 7.73 4.57 -6.43
N ASP A 29 8.82 4.13 -5.79
CA ASP A 29 10.13 4.02 -6.41
C ASP A 29 10.21 2.78 -7.32
N LYS A 30 9.48 2.84 -8.44
CA LYS A 30 9.44 1.79 -9.45
C LYS A 30 10.79 1.66 -10.16
N GLU A 31 11.45 2.79 -10.41
CA GLU A 31 12.74 2.88 -11.09
C GLU A 31 13.85 2.21 -10.28
N GLY A 32 13.89 2.43 -8.96
CA GLY A 32 14.80 1.76 -8.04
C GLY A 32 14.34 0.36 -7.60
N GLN A 33 13.12 -0.05 -7.97
CA GLN A 33 12.47 -1.29 -7.52
C GLN A 33 12.41 -1.45 -5.99
N HIS A 34 12.24 -0.36 -5.24
CA HIS A 34 12.00 -0.41 -3.79
C HIS A 34 10.51 -0.58 -3.50
N ALA A 35 9.85 -1.47 -4.24
CA ALA A 35 8.45 -1.78 -4.09
C ALA A 35 8.16 -3.22 -4.52
N PHE A 36 7.34 -3.92 -3.74
CA PHE A 36 7.01 -5.32 -3.93
C PHE A 36 5.52 -5.56 -3.67
N VAL A 37 4.85 -6.18 -4.63
CA VAL A 37 3.50 -6.74 -4.46
C VAL A 37 3.61 -8.26 -4.60
N GLN A 38 3.67 -8.92 -3.46
CA GLN A 38 3.79 -10.37 -3.36
C GLN A 38 2.51 -10.98 -2.82
N PHE A 39 2.39 -12.28 -3.02
CA PHE A 39 1.34 -13.07 -2.40
C PHE A 39 1.86 -14.46 -2.04
N ARG A 40 1.10 -15.13 -1.18
CA ARG A 40 1.26 -16.56 -0.97
C ARG A 40 -0.08 -17.27 -0.84
N ILE A 41 -0.08 -18.55 -1.16
CA ILE A 41 -1.22 -19.45 -1.01
C ILE A 41 -0.70 -20.85 -0.72
N GLN A 42 -1.47 -21.65 0.01
CA GLN A 42 -1.08 -23.03 0.27
C GLN A 42 -1.20 -23.89 -0.99
N HIS A 43 -0.31 -24.86 -1.15
CA HIS A 43 -0.41 -25.92 -2.14
C HIS A 43 -0.79 -27.23 -1.44
N LEU A 44 -2.03 -27.68 -1.65
CA LEU A 44 -2.61 -28.88 -1.05
C LEU A 44 -2.59 -28.92 0.50
N GLY A 45 -2.37 -27.77 1.15
CA GLY A 45 -2.20 -27.69 2.61
C GLY A 45 -0.83 -28.16 3.12
N TYR A 46 0.14 -28.46 2.25
CA TYR A 46 1.44 -29.01 2.66
C TYR A 46 2.58 -28.01 2.63
N SER A 47 2.50 -27.00 1.75
CA SER A 47 3.57 -26.03 1.56
C SER A 47 2.99 -24.67 1.13
N TRP A 48 3.81 -23.64 1.25
CA TRP A 48 3.49 -22.31 0.75
C TRP A 48 4.03 -22.13 -0.66
N LEU A 49 3.15 -21.72 -1.57
CA LEU A 49 3.50 -21.20 -2.87
C LEU A 49 3.57 -19.67 -2.76
N TYR A 50 4.71 -19.10 -3.15
CA TYR A 50 4.91 -17.66 -3.22
C TYR A 50 4.86 -17.19 -4.68
N GLY A 51 4.36 -15.97 -4.87
CA GLY A 51 4.39 -15.30 -6.15
C GLY A 51 4.52 -13.79 -5.99
N THR A 52 4.88 -13.13 -7.08
CA THR A 52 5.08 -11.68 -7.14
C THR A 52 4.55 -11.12 -8.45
N PHE A 53 4.16 -9.85 -8.46
CA PHE A 53 3.92 -9.08 -9.68
C PHE A 53 5.08 -8.12 -9.92
N LYS A 54 5.82 -8.34 -11.01
CA LYS A 54 7.06 -7.59 -11.30
C LYS A 54 6.85 -6.21 -11.92
N ASP A 55 5.69 -5.99 -12.51
CA ASP A 55 5.35 -4.74 -13.20
C ASP A 55 4.07 -4.15 -12.62
N PHE A 56 4.25 -3.12 -11.80
CA PHE A 56 3.18 -2.32 -11.25
C PHE A 56 3.70 -0.90 -11.01
N ASP A 57 2.78 0.01 -10.77
CA ASP A 57 3.09 1.39 -10.43
C ASP A 57 2.00 1.96 -9.50
N GLY A 58 2.33 2.99 -8.75
CA GLY A 58 1.40 3.60 -7.81
C GLY A 58 1.90 4.90 -7.19
N SER A 59 1.06 5.47 -6.36
CA SER A 59 1.33 6.67 -5.58
C SER A 59 0.49 6.68 -4.32
N PHE A 60 0.96 7.40 -3.31
CA PHE A 60 0.20 7.60 -2.09
C PHE A 60 0.35 9.03 -1.58
N THR A 61 -0.66 9.49 -0.85
CA THR A 61 -0.58 10.70 -0.02
C THR A 61 -0.41 10.24 1.41
N PHE A 62 0.52 10.86 2.15
CA PHE A 62 0.75 10.56 3.56
C PHE A 62 0.84 11.83 4.40
N ASP A 63 0.04 11.86 5.46
CA ASP A 63 -0.03 12.86 6.52
C ASP A 63 -0.12 12.15 7.87
N GLU A 64 0.99 12.05 8.60
CA GLU A 64 1.00 11.38 9.90
C GLU A 64 0.04 12.05 10.91
N ALA A 65 -0.15 13.37 10.79
CA ALA A 65 -1.02 14.15 11.68
C ALA A 65 -2.49 14.08 11.28
N ASN A 66 -2.80 13.81 10.01
CA ASN A 66 -4.15 13.65 9.50
C ASN A 66 -4.31 12.42 8.58
N PRO A 67 -4.30 11.19 9.14
CA PRO A 67 -4.40 9.95 8.36
C PRO A 67 -5.69 9.84 7.51
N ALA A 68 -6.72 10.61 7.82
CA ALA A 68 -7.95 10.64 7.02
C ALA A 68 -7.76 11.32 5.64
N ALA A 69 -6.67 12.07 5.45
CA ALA A 69 -6.29 12.64 4.16
C ALA A 69 -5.44 11.68 3.32
N ASP A 70 -4.94 10.59 3.90
CA ASP A 70 -4.10 9.61 3.21
C ASP A 70 -4.86 8.92 2.09
N LYS A 71 -4.14 8.63 1.00
CA LYS A 71 -4.68 7.97 -0.19
C LYS A 71 -3.65 7.03 -0.76
N VAL A 72 -4.09 5.96 -1.40
CA VAL A 72 -3.24 5.01 -2.13
C VAL A 72 -3.92 4.66 -3.45
N ASN A 73 -3.16 4.70 -4.55
CA ASN A 73 -3.60 4.25 -5.86
C ASN A 73 -2.51 3.39 -6.48
N VAL A 74 -2.87 2.19 -6.96
CA VAL A 74 -1.94 1.22 -7.55
C VAL A 74 -2.55 0.61 -8.81
N THR A 75 -1.74 0.43 -9.84
CA THR A 75 -2.05 -0.36 -11.04
C THR A 75 -1.01 -1.45 -11.20
N ILE A 76 -1.45 -2.69 -11.36
CA ILE A 76 -0.59 -3.87 -11.49
C ILE A 76 -0.85 -4.49 -12.86
N ASN A 77 0.20 -4.71 -13.65
CA ASN A 77 0.13 -5.53 -14.85
C ASN A 77 0.14 -7.01 -14.46
N THR A 78 -1.01 -7.67 -14.56
CA THR A 78 -1.17 -9.07 -14.10
C THR A 78 -0.37 -10.07 -14.95
N ASN A 79 0.05 -9.69 -16.17
CA ASN A 79 0.95 -10.51 -16.97
C ASN A 79 2.35 -10.65 -16.36
N SER A 80 2.75 -9.73 -15.49
CA SER A 80 4.06 -9.72 -14.83
C SER A 80 4.17 -10.68 -13.65
N LEU A 81 3.13 -11.48 -13.41
CA LEU A 81 3.12 -12.55 -12.43
C LEU A 81 4.33 -13.46 -12.60
N ASP A 82 4.97 -13.80 -11.49
CA ASP A 82 6.05 -14.78 -11.41
C ASP A 82 5.92 -15.60 -10.12
N THR A 83 5.87 -16.93 -10.27
CA THR A 83 5.92 -17.89 -9.16
C THR A 83 7.16 -18.79 -9.25
N ASN A 84 8.15 -18.39 -10.04
CA ASN A 84 9.37 -19.12 -10.36
C ASN A 84 9.10 -20.47 -11.06
N HIS A 85 8.06 -20.55 -11.91
CA HIS A 85 7.75 -21.76 -12.67
C HIS A 85 6.90 -21.47 -13.91
N ALA A 86 7.51 -21.56 -15.10
CA ALA A 86 6.94 -21.11 -16.37
C ALA A 86 5.54 -21.69 -16.68
N GLU A 87 5.35 -23.00 -16.56
CA GLU A 87 4.04 -23.63 -16.86
C GLU A 87 2.95 -23.22 -15.86
N ARG A 88 3.35 -22.93 -14.62
CA ARG A 88 2.39 -22.50 -13.60
C ARG A 88 1.99 -21.05 -13.84
N ASP A 89 2.95 -20.19 -14.17
CA ASP A 89 2.67 -18.80 -14.50
C ASP A 89 1.81 -18.70 -15.77
N LYS A 90 2.06 -19.54 -16.77
CA LYS A 90 1.20 -19.67 -17.95
C LYS A 90 -0.23 -20.05 -17.57
N HIS A 91 -0.41 -21.02 -16.66
CA HIS A 91 -1.73 -21.44 -16.20
C HIS A 91 -2.42 -20.35 -15.37
N LEU A 92 -1.72 -19.69 -14.45
CA LEU A 92 -2.25 -18.60 -13.63
C LEU A 92 -2.64 -17.36 -14.46
N ARG A 93 -2.01 -17.16 -15.62
CA ARG A 93 -2.41 -16.09 -16.56
C ARG A 93 -3.66 -16.41 -17.38
N SER A 94 -4.06 -17.68 -17.46
CA SER A 94 -5.19 -18.16 -18.26
C SER A 94 -6.56 -17.78 -17.68
N ALA A 95 -7.62 -18.06 -18.42
CA ALA A 95 -9.00 -17.79 -18.02
C ALA A 95 -9.47 -18.60 -16.78
N ASP A 96 -8.76 -19.67 -16.42
CA ASP A 96 -9.04 -20.43 -15.17
C ASP A 96 -8.67 -19.61 -13.91
N PHE A 97 -7.83 -18.58 -14.05
CA PHE A 97 -7.32 -17.75 -12.95
C PHE A 97 -7.41 -16.25 -13.27
N LEU A 98 -6.29 -15.56 -13.48
CA LEU A 98 -6.24 -14.10 -13.57
C LEU A 98 -6.83 -13.57 -14.89
N ASN A 99 -7.01 -14.43 -15.89
CA ASN A 99 -7.56 -14.10 -17.21
C ASN A 99 -6.92 -12.86 -17.82
N THR A 100 -5.59 -12.83 -17.81
CA THR A 100 -4.78 -11.66 -18.17
C THR A 100 -4.97 -11.21 -19.61
N GLY A 101 -5.38 -12.11 -20.51
CA GLY A 101 -5.74 -11.76 -21.88
C GLY A 101 -6.98 -10.86 -21.99
N LYS A 102 -7.92 -10.96 -21.04
CA LYS A 102 -9.12 -10.10 -20.97
C LYS A 102 -8.96 -8.97 -19.96
N PHE A 103 -8.27 -9.23 -18.85
CA PHE A 103 -8.05 -8.29 -17.75
C PHE A 103 -6.55 -8.16 -17.48
N PRO A 104 -5.80 -7.44 -18.32
CA PRO A 104 -4.34 -7.34 -18.21
C PRO A 104 -3.87 -6.52 -17.01
N GLN A 105 -4.79 -5.85 -16.32
CA GLN A 105 -4.50 -5.02 -15.16
C GLN A 105 -5.39 -5.38 -13.97
N ALA A 106 -4.81 -5.25 -12.79
CA ALA A 106 -5.53 -5.12 -11.53
C ALA A 106 -5.28 -3.72 -10.96
N THR A 107 -6.26 -3.15 -10.26
CA THR A 107 -6.15 -1.80 -9.69
C THR A 107 -6.62 -1.78 -8.25
N PHE A 108 -5.97 -0.98 -7.41
CA PHE A 108 -6.41 -0.70 -6.04
C PHE A 108 -6.50 0.81 -5.83
N ALA A 109 -7.64 1.28 -5.33
CA ALA A 109 -7.84 2.68 -4.95
C ALA A 109 -8.41 2.74 -3.53
N SER A 110 -7.70 3.36 -2.59
CA SER A 110 -8.16 3.52 -1.22
C SER A 110 -9.43 4.37 -1.16
N THR A 111 -10.40 3.93 -0.37
CA THR A 111 -11.64 4.67 -0.06
C THR A 111 -11.64 5.21 1.36
N ALA A 112 -10.87 4.60 2.27
CA ALA A 112 -10.67 5.10 3.63
C ALA A 112 -9.32 4.65 4.20
N VAL A 113 -8.66 5.55 4.92
CA VAL A 113 -7.47 5.24 5.73
C VAL A 113 -7.75 5.62 7.18
N LYS A 114 -7.43 4.72 8.10
CA LYS A 114 -7.58 4.93 9.54
C LYS A 114 -6.30 4.51 10.24
N LYS A 115 -5.83 5.33 11.19
CA LYS A 115 -4.71 4.99 12.06
C LYS A 115 -5.20 4.26 13.30
N GLU A 116 -4.60 3.12 13.60
CA GLU A 116 -4.87 2.27 14.77
C GLU A 116 -3.58 2.12 15.57
N GLY A 117 -3.34 3.07 16.49
CA GLY A 117 -2.07 3.14 17.22
C GLY A 117 -0.90 3.47 16.29
N LYS A 118 -0.03 2.48 16.03
CA LYS A 118 1.12 2.62 15.11
C LYS A 118 0.83 2.06 13.70
N ASP A 119 -0.28 1.35 13.56
CA ASP A 119 -0.66 0.69 12.32
C ASP A 119 -1.76 1.49 11.61
N TYR A 120 -2.04 1.12 10.37
CA TYR A 120 -3.01 1.76 9.50
C TYR A 120 -3.91 0.69 8.88
N LYS A 121 -5.22 0.92 8.93
CA LYS A 121 -6.21 0.17 8.16
C LYS A 121 -6.51 0.95 6.88
N ILE A 122 -6.16 0.38 5.73
CA ILE A 122 -6.39 0.96 4.41
C ILE A 122 -7.47 0.15 3.72
N THR A 123 -8.70 0.64 3.72
CA THR A 123 -9.78 0.04 2.92
C THR A 123 -9.80 0.68 1.54
N GLY A 124 -9.93 -0.14 0.50
CA GLY A 124 -9.99 0.33 -0.88
C GLY A 124 -10.67 -0.65 -1.82
N ASP A 125 -11.04 -0.14 -2.98
CA ASP A 125 -11.63 -0.93 -4.05
C ASP A 125 -10.53 -1.62 -4.84
N LEU A 126 -10.48 -2.95 -4.74
CA LEU A 126 -9.65 -3.81 -5.58
C LEU A 126 -10.47 -4.26 -6.79
N THR A 127 -9.99 -3.92 -7.99
CA THR A 127 -10.48 -4.51 -9.24
C THR A 127 -9.50 -5.59 -9.69
N LEU A 128 -9.98 -6.84 -9.76
CA LEU A 128 -9.20 -8.00 -10.19
C LEU A 128 -10.10 -8.94 -11.00
N ASN A 129 -9.59 -9.41 -12.16
CA ASN A 129 -10.31 -10.33 -13.05
C ASN A 129 -11.75 -9.85 -13.38
N GLY A 130 -11.88 -8.54 -13.62
CA GLY A 130 -13.14 -7.88 -14.00
C GLY A 130 -14.13 -7.64 -12.87
N VAL A 131 -13.82 -7.99 -11.62
CA VAL A 131 -14.68 -7.77 -10.45
C VAL A 131 -14.05 -6.72 -9.54
N THR A 132 -14.86 -5.80 -9.04
CA THR A 132 -14.44 -4.81 -8.04
C THR A 132 -15.04 -5.15 -6.68
N LYS A 133 -14.20 -5.24 -5.64
CA LYS A 133 -14.59 -5.52 -4.26
C LYS A 133 -13.76 -4.69 -3.28
N PRO A 134 -14.35 -4.28 -2.14
CA PRO A 134 -13.58 -3.66 -1.08
C PRO A 134 -12.65 -4.67 -0.42
N VAL A 135 -11.38 -4.31 -0.27
CA VAL A 135 -10.35 -5.06 0.47
C VAL A 135 -9.73 -4.12 1.49
N THR A 136 -9.43 -4.63 2.69
CA THR A 136 -8.72 -3.88 3.72
C THR A 136 -7.31 -4.43 3.87
N LEU A 137 -6.33 -3.54 3.84
CA LEU A 137 -4.93 -3.82 4.09
C LEU A 137 -4.55 -3.31 5.48
N ASP A 138 -3.78 -4.12 6.18
CA ASP A 138 -3.10 -3.80 7.43
C ASP A 138 -1.70 -3.29 7.09
N ALA A 139 -1.48 -1.99 7.24
CA ALA A 139 -0.25 -1.31 6.87
C ALA A 139 0.47 -0.71 8.08
N LYS A 140 1.79 -0.53 7.96
CA LYS A 140 2.61 0.06 9.00
C LYS A 140 3.74 0.86 8.38
N LEU A 141 3.97 2.05 8.93
CA LEU A 141 5.14 2.85 8.58
C LEU A 141 6.40 2.14 9.09
N ILE A 142 7.32 1.82 8.18
CA ILE A 142 8.65 1.30 8.50
C ILE A 142 9.55 2.45 8.91
N GLY A 143 9.54 3.54 8.13
CA GLY A 143 10.29 4.76 8.40
C GLY A 143 10.17 5.79 7.29
N GLU A 144 10.58 7.02 7.57
CA GLU A 144 10.66 8.11 6.60
C GLU A 144 11.84 9.04 6.88
N GLY A 145 12.31 9.77 5.89
CA GLY A 145 13.44 10.68 6.05
C GLY A 145 14.05 11.21 4.76
N LYS A 146 15.09 12.04 4.90
CA LYS A 146 15.90 12.51 3.77
C LYS A 146 16.71 11.36 3.20
N ASP A 147 16.79 11.30 1.87
CA ASP A 147 17.59 10.30 1.18
C ASP A 147 19.01 10.83 0.82
N PRO A 148 19.95 9.95 0.44
CA PRO A 148 21.32 10.35 0.08
C PRO A 148 21.43 11.24 -1.17
N TRP A 149 20.36 11.39 -1.95
CA TRP A 149 20.32 12.13 -3.21
C TRP A 149 19.59 13.48 -3.10
N GLY A 150 19.23 13.89 -1.87
CA GLY A 150 18.58 15.16 -1.60
C GLY A 150 17.05 15.12 -1.63
N GLY A 151 16.45 13.95 -1.83
CA GLY A 151 15.01 13.71 -1.75
C GLY A 151 14.51 13.41 -0.33
N TYR A 152 13.24 13.05 -0.23
CA TYR A 152 12.60 12.57 1.00
C TYR A 152 11.78 11.33 0.68
N ARG A 153 11.83 10.31 1.55
CA ARG A 153 11.21 9.00 1.31
C ARG A 153 10.38 8.56 2.51
N ALA A 154 9.36 7.76 2.24
CA ALA A 154 8.56 7.08 3.27
C ALA A 154 8.30 5.64 2.82
N GLY A 155 8.56 4.68 3.72
CA GLY A 155 8.45 3.24 3.47
C GLY A 155 7.38 2.59 4.34
N PHE A 156 6.59 1.70 3.75
CA PHE A 156 5.51 0.98 4.41
C PHE A 156 5.60 -0.52 4.13
N GLU A 157 5.22 -1.33 5.11
CA GLU A 157 4.80 -2.71 4.90
C GLU A 157 3.28 -2.78 4.98
N ALA A 158 2.68 -3.70 4.22
CA ALA A 158 1.25 -3.98 4.31
C ALA A 158 0.95 -5.46 4.06
N SER A 159 -0.14 -5.93 4.66
CA SER A 159 -0.66 -7.27 4.47
C SER A 159 -2.18 -7.26 4.29
N GLY A 160 -2.72 -8.31 3.69
CA GLY A 160 -4.16 -8.46 3.51
C GLY A 160 -4.50 -9.83 2.97
N GLU A 161 -5.78 -10.09 2.75
CA GLU A 161 -6.24 -11.35 2.15
C GLU A 161 -7.26 -11.06 1.06
N ILE A 162 -7.28 -11.90 0.04
CA ILE A 162 -8.35 -11.95 -0.95
C ILE A 162 -8.95 -13.36 -1.02
N VAL A 163 -10.26 -13.44 -1.20
CA VAL A 163 -10.96 -14.71 -1.45
C VAL A 163 -11.05 -14.91 -2.96
N LEU A 164 -10.44 -15.97 -3.50
CA LEU A 164 -10.31 -16.16 -4.94
C LEU A 164 -11.66 -16.11 -5.68
N LYS A 165 -12.67 -16.79 -5.12
CA LYS A 165 -14.02 -16.88 -5.70
C LYS A 165 -14.74 -15.54 -5.78
N GLU A 166 -14.41 -14.56 -4.92
CA GLU A 166 -15.01 -13.23 -4.99
C GLU A 166 -14.56 -12.42 -6.21
N PHE A 167 -13.44 -12.82 -6.81
CA PHE A 167 -12.86 -12.20 -8.01
C PHE A 167 -12.97 -13.10 -9.24
N ASN A 168 -14.01 -13.93 -9.33
CA ASN A 168 -14.24 -14.86 -10.45
C ASN A 168 -13.06 -15.86 -10.70
N ILE A 169 -12.19 -16.08 -9.74
CA ILE A 169 -11.17 -17.13 -9.80
C ILE A 169 -11.80 -18.39 -9.18
N SER A 170 -12.52 -19.14 -10.01
CA SER A 170 -13.39 -20.23 -9.55
C SER A 170 -12.72 -21.60 -9.48
N LYS A 171 -11.49 -21.74 -9.98
CA LYS A 171 -10.74 -22.99 -9.92
C LYS A 171 -10.54 -23.41 -8.46
N ASP A 172 -10.99 -24.61 -8.11
CA ASP A 172 -10.80 -25.12 -6.76
C ASP A 172 -9.37 -25.66 -6.58
N LEU A 173 -8.66 -25.09 -5.61
CA LEU A 173 -7.31 -25.50 -5.21
C LEU A 173 -7.31 -26.35 -3.93
N GLY A 174 -8.50 -26.67 -3.41
CA GLY A 174 -8.71 -27.39 -2.16
C GLY A 174 -9.06 -26.47 -0.98
N PRO A 175 -9.55 -27.04 0.13
CA PRO A 175 -10.10 -26.26 1.25
C PRO A 175 -9.08 -25.35 1.93
N ALA A 176 -7.80 -25.70 1.87
CA ALA A 176 -6.68 -24.92 2.41
C ALA A 176 -6.29 -23.70 1.55
N SER A 177 -6.85 -23.58 0.34
CA SER A 177 -6.37 -22.68 -0.70
C SER A 177 -7.51 -21.86 -1.32
N GLN A 178 -8.43 -21.40 -0.48
CA GLN A 178 -9.54 -20.52 -0.90
C GLN A 178 -9.18 -19.03 -0.86
N LYS A 179 -8.12 -18.68 -0.11
CA LYS A 179 -7.63 -17.32 0.07
C LYS A 179 -6.17 -17.19 -0.35
N ALA A 180 -5.82 -16.06 -0.95
CA ALA A 180 -4.44 -15.66 -1.14
C ALA A 180 -4.10 -14.55 -0.14
N GLU A 181 -2.97 -14.69 0.54
CA GLU A 181 -2.43 -13.68 1.43
C GLU A 181 -1.57 -12.72 0.62
N LEU A 182 -1.80 -11.42 0.78
CA LEU A 182 -1.04 -10.33 0.17
C LEU A 182 0.09 -9.91 1.11
N ILE A 183 1.28 -9.75 0.55
CA ILE A 183 2.50 -9.33 1.25
C ILE A 183 3.09 -8.18 0.45
N ILE A 184 3.03 -6.98 1.00
CA ILE A 184 3.33 -5.74 0.28
C ILE A 184 4.40 -4.97 1.06
N SER A 185 5.36 -4.41 0.34
CA SER A 185 6.29 -3.44 0.88
C SER A 185 6.56 -2.40 -0.18
N VAL A 186 6.42 -1.12 0.15
CA VAL A 186 6.59 -0.02 -0.80
C VAL A 186 7.38 1.10 -0.16
N GLU A 187 8.29 1.67 -0.94
CA GLU A 187 8.96 2.93 -0.64
C GLU A 187 8.51 3.99 -1.65
N GLY A 188 8.09 5.15 -1.14
CA GLY A 188 7.71 6.29 -1.93
C GLY A 188 8.76 7.39 -1.90
N VAL A 189 9.00 8.03 -3.03
CA VAL A 189 9.77 9.27 -3.15
C VAL A 189 8.78 10.45 -3.13
N ARG A 190 8.98 11.40 -2.22
CA ARG A 190 8.15 12.61 -2.10
C ARG A 190 8.30 13.46 -3.36
N LYS A 191 7.17 13.94 -3.88
CA LYS A 191 7.11 14.85 -5.03
C LYS A 191 7.39 16.29 -4.65
#